data_AF-A0A090I2L7-F1
#
_entry.id   AF-A0A090I2L7-F1
#
_cell.length_a   1.000
_cell.length_b   1.000
_cell.length_c   1.000
_cell.angle_alpha   90.00
_cell.angle_beta   90.00
_cell.angle_gamma   90.00
#
_symmetry.space_group_name_H-M   'P 1'
#
loop_
_entity.id
_entity.type
_entity.pdbx_description
1 polymer ?
#
loop_
_entity_poly.entity_id
_entity_poly.type
_entity_poly.pdbx_seq_one_letter_code
_entity_poly.pdbx_strand_id
1 'polypeptide(L)'
;MKCYVVGCFAGFVALDEDFNLMDYELFPHQELREKWFEQEDEGETPEEKRLLGKVGKVCQEIIIETAQRSSHYQDLEYHAKFTYQLPSKGGDYFRSNLGQLLHETGFLKSPDELWSVTRDLALEITEKRLKDASHSQDLLLIQAIHTIEELEEAEVKLVERLREWYPVHFPEMDDVRDHSRYVELVAQYGDRESVIKSGALEGMVDEGVVSLGAELSPQDLDVIQGFARTIQSIQESKKSTTGYVDGKMEEMAPNLRDLVGASLGAKIIAHTGGIKRLALLPSSTVQILGAEKALFRHLKTGERPPKHGLIYQHPAVRGSRWWIRGKIARALASKISLAVRKDYFSGEYDAAVKESFEKRVEEITKEHPFPKRTEKSKKKKKDKKRKKKKDKFRFKKGDYQY
;
A
#
# COMPACT_ATOMS: atom_id res chain seq x y z
N MET A 1 -25.95 47.53 -3.82
CA MET A 1 -24.80 47.18 -4.66
C MET A 1 -24.32 45.81 -4.27
N LYS A 2 -24.28 44.92 -5.24
CA LYS A 2 -23.81 43.54 -5.13
C LYS A 2 -22.35 43.48 -5.58
N CYS A 3 -21.59 42.56 -5.01
CA CYS A 3 -20.19 42.36 -5.39
C CYS A 3 -19.84 40.87 -5.40
N TYR A 4 -18.76 40.55 -6.10
CA TYR A 4 -18.18 39.22 -6.17
C TYR A 4 -16.82 39.23 -5.49
N VAL A 5 -16.59 38.32 -4.55
CA VAL A 5 -15.29 38.11 -3.91
C VAL A 5 -14.73 36.80 -4.45
N VAL A 6 -13.55 36.88 -5.04
CA VAL A 6 -12.90 35.78 -5.74
C VAL A 6 -11.48 35.60 -5.18
N GLY A 7 -11.14 34.37 -4.81
CA GLY A 7 -9.79 33.98 -4.41
C GLY A 7 -8.96 33.47 -5.58
N CYS A 8 -7.66 33.75 -5.56
CA CYS A 8 -6.69 33.27 -6.53
C CYS A 8 -5.32 33.04 -5.89
N PHE A 9 -4.34 32.57 -6.68
CA PHE A 9 -2.99 32.29 -6.17
C PHE A 9 -2.27 33.52 -5.60
N ALA A 10 -2.66 34.73 -6.03
CA ALA A 10 -2.07 35.99 -5.59
C ALA A 10 -2.80 36.62 -4.40
N GLY A 11 -3.95 36.08 -3.97
CA GLY A 11 -4.78 36.63 -2.90
C GLY A 11 -6.26 36.75 -3.29
N PHE A 12 -6.95 37.73 -2.72
CA PHE A 12 -8.39 37.91 -2.86
C PHE A 12 -8.73 39.24 -3.52
N VAL A 13 -9.73 39.21 -4.40
CA VAL A 13 -10.16 40.38 -5.17
C VAL A 13 -11.67 40.53 -5.07
N ALA A 14 -12.14 41.77 -4.92
CA ALA A 14 -13.54 42.14 -4.94
C ALA A 14 -13.89 42.89 -6.23
N LEU A 15 -14.91 42.41 -6.92
CA LEU A 15 -15.45 42.99 -8.16
C LEU A 15 -16.88 43.47 -7.94
N ASP A 16 -17.29 44.55 -8.61
CA ASP A 16 -18.69 45.01 -8.59
C ASP A 16 -19.60 44.19 -9.53
N GLU A 17 -20.86 44.62 -9.70
CA GLU A 17 -21.83 43.99 -10.60
C GLU A 17 -21.41 44.05 -12.08
N ASP A 18 -20.63 45.05 -12.45
CA ASP A 18 -20.12 45.31 -13.80
C ASP A 18 -18.71 44.72 -14.01
N PHE A 19 -18.20 44.00 -13.01
CA PHE A 19 -16.87 43.37 -12.97
C PHE A 19 -15.68 44.33 -12.92
N ASN A 20 -15.89 45.57 -12.45
CA ASN A 20 -14.79 46.49 -12.16
C ASN A 20 -14.14 46.14 -10.81
N LEU A 21 -12.83 46.35 -10.72
CA LEU A 21 -12.05 46.15 -9.51
C LEU A 21 -12.47 47.16 -8.42
N MET A 22 -13.02 46.66 -7.30
CA MET A 22 -13.42 47.49 -6.15
C MET A 22 -12.31 47.61 -5.12
N ASP A 23 -11.78 46.47 -4.66
CA ASP A 23 -10.77 46.38 -3.61
C ASP A 23 -10.07 45.01 -3.71
N TYR A 24 -8.91 44.87 -3.08
CA TYR A 24 -8.12 43.65 -3.10
C TYR A 24 -7.23 43.52 -1.86
N GLU A 25 -6.94 42.28 -1.48
CA GLU A 25 -5.94 41.92 -0.47
C GLU A 25 -5.04 40.84 -1.06
N LEU A 26 -3.80 41.20 -1.38
CA LEU A 26 -2.85 40.34 -2.08
C LEU A 26 -1.76 39.81 -1.15
N PHE A 27 -1.26 38.62 -1.46
CA PHE A 27 -0.16 37.99 -0.76
C PHE A 27 1.19 38.63 -1.15
N PRO A 28 2.15 38.70 -0.22
CA PRO A 28 3.52 39.07 -0.55
C PRO A 28 4.14 38.07 -1.52
N HIS A 29 4.86 38.55 -2.54
CA HIS A 29 5.50 37.69 -3.55
C HIS A 29 6.42 36.62 -2.95
N GLN A 30 7.12 36.93 -1.86
CA GLN A 30 8.04 36.02 -1.19
C GLN A 30 7.33 34.92 -0.41
N GLU A 31 6.07 35.14 -0.03
CA GLU A 31 5.29 34.25 0.85
C GLU A 31 4.19 33.50 0.07
N LEU A 32 4.11 33.66 -1.25
CA LEU A 32 3.05 33.05 -2.09
C LEU A 32 2.92 31.54 -1.86
N ARG A 33 4.05 30.84 -1.76
CA ARG A 33 4.07 29.41 -1.48
C ARG A 33 3.43 29.09 -0.14
N GLU A 34 3.82 29.78 0.92
CA GLU A 34 3.33 29.54 2.29
C GLU A 34 1.84 29.85 2.38
N LYS A 35 1.44 31.01 1.85
CA LYS A 35 0.04 31.46 1.76
C LYS A 35 -0.84 30.50 0.97
N TRP A 36 -0.33 29.94 -0.12
CA TRP A 36 -1.07 28.95 -0.89
C TRP A 36 -1.37 27.68 -0.09
N PHE A 37 -0.41 27.18 0.71
CA PHE A 37 -0.65 26.03 1.58
C PHE A 37 -1.57 26.37 2.76
N GLU A 38 -1.42 27.54 3.39
CA GLU A 38 -2.35 28.03 4.43
C GLU A 38 -3.79 28.06 3.90
N GLN A 39 -4.00 28.55 2.69
CA GLN A 39 -5.31 28.61 2.06
C GLN A 39 -5.91 27.22 1.78
N GLU A 40 -5.09 26.22 1.44
CA GLU A 40 -5.55 24.86 1.20
C GLU A 40 -5.89 24.12 2.51
N ASP A 41 -5.09 24.33 3.57
CA ASP A 41 -5.21 23.60 4.83
C ASP A 41 -6.23 24.23 5.81
N GLU A 42 -6.21 25.55 5.99
CA GLU A 42 -7.00 26.25 7.03
C GLU A 42 -8.29 26.88 6.49
N GLY A 43 -8.43 27.03 5.17
CA GLY A 43 -9.61 27.57 4.50
C GLY A 43 -9.84 29.07 4.69
N GLU A 44 -9.49 29.66 5.85
CA GLU A 44 -9.59 31.10 6.09
C GLU A 44 -8.21 31.75 6.16
N THR A 45 -7.91 32.63 5.21
CA THR A 45 -6.72 33.48 5.32
C THR A 45 -7.08 34.82 5.99
N PRO A 46 -6.16 35.43 6.77
CA PRO A 46 -6.36 36.78 7.31
C PRO A 46 -6.68 37.84 6.24
N GLU A 47 -6.15 37.67 5.04
CA GLU A 47 -6.37 38.51 3.85
C GLU A 47 -7.84 38.50 3.42
N GLU A 48 -8.45 37.31 3.34
CA GLU A 48 -9.86 37.15 2.98
C GLU A 48 -10.77 37.86 3.98
N LYS A 49 -10.49 37.71 5.29
CA LYS A 49 -11.26 38.39 6.35
C LYS A 49 -11.16 39.90 6.26
N ARG A 50 -9.96 40.43 5.99
CA ARG A 50 -9.76 41.89 5.81
C ARG A 50 -10.56 42.41 4.63
N LEU A 51 -10.53 41.72 3.50
CA LEU A 51 -11.28 42.13 2.31
C LEU A 51 -12.79 42.09 2.56
N LEU A 52 -13.31 41.00 3.13
CA LEU A 52 -14.73 40.88 3.46
C LEU A 52 -15.19 41.95 4.45
N GLY A 53 -14.35 42.33 5.42
CA GLY A 53 -14.64 43.42 6.37
C GLY A 53 -14.69 44.81 5.72
N LYS A 54 -13.86 45.09 4.70
CA LYS A 54 -13.91 46.35 3.93
C LYS A 54 -15.14 46.40 3.03
N VAL A 55 -15.35 45.35 2.25
CA VAL A 55 -16.44 45.27 1.26
C VAL A 55 -17.81 45.16 1.92
N GLY A 56 -17.89 44.50 3.08
CA GLY A 56 -19.10 44.38 3.92
C GLY A 56 -19.71 45.72 4.34
N LYS A 57 -18.92 46.79 4.42
CA LYS A 57 -19.38 48.16 4.74
C LYS A 57 -20.09 48.83 3.56
N VAL A 58 -19.68 48.51 2.34
CA VAL A 58 -20.12 49.19 1.12
C VAL A 58 -21.23 48.41 0.42
N CYS A 59 -21.12 47.08 0.40
CA CYS A 59 -22.01 46.21 -0.35
C CYS A 59 -23.21 45.73 0.49
N GLN A 60 -24.32 45.51 -0.21
CA GLN A 60 -25.57 44.99 0.37
C GLN A 60 -25.66 43.46 0.25
N GLU A 61 -25.09 42.90 -0.81
CA GLU A 61 -25.02 41.47 -1.09
C GLU A 61 -23.61 41.13 -1.57
N ILE A 62 -23.01 40.08 -1.02
CA ILE A 62 -21.64 39.65 -1.35
C ILE A 62 -21.71 38.20 -1.82
N ILE A 63 -21.34 37.93 -3.07
CA ILE A 63 -21.16 36.57 -3.58
C ILE A 63 -19.71 36.16 -3.37
N ILE A 64 -19.48 35.15 -2.55
CA ILE A 64 -18.16 34.55 -2.32
C ILE A 64 -18.03 33.31 -3.19
N GLU A 65 -16.98 33.27 -4.01
CA GLU A 65 -16.63 32.08 -4.80
C GLU A 65 -15.78 31.11 -3.97
N THR A 66 -16.44 30.15 -3.33
CA THR A 66 -15.79 29.21 -2.40
C THR A 66 -16.45 27.84 -2.42
N ALA A 67 -15.63 26.80 -2.21
CA ALA A 67 -16.09 25.43 -1.94
C ALA A 67 -16.33 25.18 -0.44
N GLN A 68 -15.96 26.14 0.42
CA GLN A 68 -16.11 26.03 1.87
C GLN A 68 -17.58 26.06 2.28
N ARG A 69 -17.87 25.46 3.43
CA ARG A 69 -19.24 25.43 3.98
C ARG A 69 -19.61 26.82 4.49
N SER A 70 -20.90 27.15 4.46
CA SER A 70 -21.41 28.41 5.03
C SER A 70 -21.09 28.59 6.52
N SER A 71 -20.87 27.49 7.26
CA SER A 71 -20.43 27.52 8.66
C SER A 71 -19.08 28.19 8.86
N HIS A 72 -18.23 28.17 7.83
CA HIS A 72 -16.89 28.75 7.86
C HIS A 72 -16.95 30.27 8.10
N TYR A 73 -17.88 30.95 7.43
CA TYR A 73 -17.99 32.41 7.46
C TYR A 73 -18.95 32.94 8.55
N GLN A 74 -19.47 32.10 9.43
CA GLN A 74 -20.49 32.50 10.43
C GLN A 74 -19.94 33.49 11.46
N ASP A 75 -18.66 33.39 11.79
CA ASP A 75 -18.01 34.22 12.80
C ASP A 75 -17.59 35.61 12.27
N LEU A 76 -17.82 35.87 10.98
CA LEU A 76 -17.42 37.13 10.34
C LEU A 76 -18.51 38.20 10.44
N GLU A 77 -18.06 39.45 10.58
CA GLU A 77 -18.96 40.60 10.45
C GLU A 77 -19.63 40.60 9.07
N TYR A 78 -20.91 40.95 9.04
CA TYR A 78 -21.73 40.99 7.82
C TYR A 78 -22.03 39.63 7.17
N HIS A 79 -21.83 38.50 7.87
CA HIS A 79 -22.13 37.15 7.35
C HIS A 79 -23.54 37.00 6.77
N ALA A 80 -24.52 37.77 7.28
CA ALA A 80 -25.90 37.77 6.80
C ALA A 80 -26.05 38.29 5.36
N LYS A 81 -25.04 39.00 4.83
CA LYS A 81 -24.99 39.51 3.45
C LYS A 81 -24.31 38.52 2.50
N PHE A 82 -23.70 37.45 3.01
CA PHE A 82 -22.90 36.54 2.19
C PHE A 82 -23.76 35.49 1.50
N THR A 83 -23.46 35.26 0.24
CA THR A 83 -24.02 34.21 -0.60
C THR A 83 -22.87 33.44 -1.23
N TYR A 84 -23.01 32.13 -1.39
CA TYR A 84 -21.90 31.26 -1.80
C TYR A 84 -22.23 30.64 -3.16
N GLN A 85 -21.35 30.83 -4.15
CA GLN A 85 -21.55 30.30 -5.49
C GLN A 85 -20.23 29.87 -6.13
N LEU A 86 -20.16 28.61 -6.59
CA LEU A 86 -19.00 28.07 -7.32
C LEU A 86 -19.49 27.27 -8.54
N PRO A 87 -19.17 27.67 -9.79
CA PRO A 87 -18.49 28.91 -10.17
C PRO A 87 -19.39 30.15 -10.06
N SER A 88 -18.78 31.30 -9.78
CA SER A 88 -19.48 32.60 -9.80
C SER A 88 -19.22 33.36 -11.10
N LYS A 89 -20.14 34.26 -11.51
CA LYS A 89 -19.96 35.08 -12.71
C LYS A 89 -18.72 35.99 -12.62
N GLY A 90 -18.51 36.62 -11.46
CA GLY A 90 -17.30 37.42 -11.20
C GLY A 90 -16.04 36.56 -11.25
N GLY A 91 -16.12 35.32 -10.78
CA GLY A 91 -15.07 34.31 -10.89
C GLY A 91 -14.65 33.98 -12.32
N ASP A 92 -15.63 33.69 -13.17
CA ASP A 92 -15.39 33.38 -14.59
C ASP A 92 -14.78 34.57 -15.33
N TYR A 93 -15.24 35.79 -15.04
CA TYR A 93 -14.66 37.01 -15.58
C TYR A 93 -13.23 37.22 -15.08
N PHE A 94 -13.00 37.07 -13.77
CA PHE A 94 -11.69 37.23 -13.15
C PHE A 94 -10.66 36.26 -13.74
N ARG A 95 -11.02 34.97 -13.87
CA ARG A 95 -10.16 33.95 -14.49
C ARG A 95 -9.83 34.25 -15.95
N SER A 96 -10.78 34.82 -16.70
CA SER A 96 -10.58 35.15 -18.11
C SER A 96 -9.68 36.37 -18.31
N ASN A 97 -9.60 37.27 -17.32
CA ASN A 97 -8.84 38.54 -17.39
C ASN A 97 -7.75 38.65 -16.32
N LEU A 98 -7.29 37.51 -15.78
CA LEU A 98 -6.44 37.44 -14.59
C LEU A 98 -5.16 38.27 -14.71
N GLY A 99 -4.48 38.22 -15.86
CA GLY A 99 -3.23 38.96 -16.08
C GLY A 99 -3.43 40.48 -16.12
N GLN A 100 -4.55 40.95 -16.67
CA GLN A 100 -4.87 42.39 -16.73
C GLN A 100 -5.25 42.90 -15.35
N LEU A 101 -6.14 42.21 -14.64
CA LEU A 101 -6.59 42.62 -13.31
C LEU A 101 -5.46 42.59 -12.28
N LEU A 102 -4.57 41.60 -12.31
CA LEU A 102 -3.39 41.57 -11.43
C LEU A 102 -2.31 42.59 -11.81
N HIS A 103 -2.32 43.09 -13.06
CA HIS A 103 -1.49 44.21 -13.44
C HIS A 103 -2.05 45.54 -12.90
N GLU A 104 -3.37 45.73 -12.97
CA GLU A 104 -4.06 46.90 -12.40
C GLU A 104 -3.85 47.03 -10.89
N THR A 105 -3.74 45.91 -10.16
CA THR A 105 -3.42 45.91 -8.72
C THR A 105 -1.95 46.18 -8.41
N GLY A 106 -1.08 46.25 -9.44
CA GLY A 106 0.37 46.39 -9.29
C GLY A 106 1.09 45.11 -8.85
N PHE A 107 0.41 43.96 -8.86
CA PHE A 107 1.03 42.67 -8.52
C PHE A 107 1.96 42.21 -9.64
N LEU A 108 1.49 42.26 -10.88
CA LEU A 108 2.29 41.95 -12.07
C LEU A 108 2.82 43.23 -12.70
N LYS A 109 4.07 43.22 -13.16
CA LYS A 109 4.64 44.35 -13.92
C LYS A 109 4.09 44.40 -15.34
N SER A 110 3.73 43.25 -15.90
CA SER A 110 3.08 43.09 -17.20
C SER A 110 2.10 41.92 -17.17
N PRO A 111 0.98 41.96 -17.89
CA PRO A 111 0.08 40.82 -18.04
C PRO A 111 0.78 39.52 -18.51
N ASP A 112 1.88 39.64 -19.27
CA ASP A 112 2.64 38.49 -19.78
C ASP A 112 3.46 37.76 -18.69
N GLU A 113 3.74 38.43 -17.56
CA GLU A 113 4.48 37.86 -16.43
C GLU A 113 3.65 36.81 -15.66
N LEU A 114 2.33 36.78 -15.89
CA LEU A 114 1.43 35.81 -15.26
C LEU A 114 1.90 34.37 -15.45
N TRP A 115 2.34 34.01 -16.66
CA TRP A 115 2.75 32.64 -16.96
C TRP A 115 4.02 32.23 -16.21
N SER A 116 5.01 33.12 -16.11
CA SER A 116 6.24 32.83 -15.36
C SER A 116 5.96 32.67 -13.87
N VAL A 117 5.22 33.61 -13.25
CA VAL A 117 4.94 33.57 -11.81
C VAL A 117 4.12 32.33 -11.44
N THR A 118 3.07 32.02 -12.22
CA THR A 118 2.23 30.85 -11.96
C THR A 118 2.99 29.55 -12.19
N ARG A 119 3.86 29.48 -13.21
CA ARG A 119 4.72 28.31 -13.45
C ARG A 119 5.69 28.08 -12.31
N ASP A 120 6.36 29.13 -11.83
CA ASP A 120 7.36 29.01 -10.78
C ASP A 120 6.70 28.59 -9.46
N LEU A 121 5.57 29.20 -9.11
CA LEU A 121 4.75 28.78 -7.97
C LEU A 121 4.28 27.31 -8.11
N ALA A 122 3.82 26.90 -9.31
CA ALA A 122 3.40 25.53 -9.55
C ALA A 122 4.54 24.52 -9.38
N LEU A 123 5.76 24.86 -9.81
CA LEU A 123 6.95 24.04 -9.59
C LEU A 123 7.25 23.91 -8.10
N GLU A 124 7.28 25.02 -7.37
CA GLU A 124 7.55 25.02 -5.92
C GLU A 124 6.52 24.21 -5.10
N ILE A 125 5.23 24.35 -5.44
CA ILE A 125 4.14 23.58 -4.83
C ILE A 125 4.33 22.09 -5.14
N THR A 126 4.60 21.75 -6.40
CA THR A 126 4.79 20.36 -6.84
C THR A 126 6.00 19.74 -6.15
N GLU A 127 7.11 20.46 -6.04
CA GLU A 127 8.30 20.00 -5.32
C GLU A 127 8.02 19.74 -3.84
N LYS A 128 7.28 20.63 -3.15
CA LYS A 128 6.91 20.42 -1.74
C LYS A 128 6.03 19.17 -1.61
N ARG A 129 4.98 19.05 -2.43
CA ARG A 129 4.08 17.89 -2.42
C ARG A 129 4.82 16.58 -2.71
N LEU A 130 5.82 16.61 -3.60
CA LEU A 130 6.65 15.45 -3.90
C LEU A 130 7.55 15.07 -2.72
N LYS A 131 8.15 16.06 -2.03
CA LYS A 131 8.93 15.84 -0.81
C LYS A 131 8.05 15.24 0.30
N ASP A 132 6.88 15.81 0.54
CA ASP A 132 5.94 15.33 1.56
C ASP A 132 5.45 13.91 1.26
N ALA A 133 5.14 13.60 0.00
CA ALA A 133 4.79 12.24 -0.42
C ALA A 133 5.97 11.26 -0.26
N SER A 134 7.20 11.71 -0.49
CA SER A 134 8.42 10.89 -0.32
C SER A 134 8.77 10.62 1.15
N HIS A 135 8.34 11.50 2.06
CA HIS A 135 8.53 11.33 3.51
C HIS A 135 7.56 10.34 4.15
N SER A 136 6.58 9.83 3.39
CA SER A 136 5.59 8.91 3.92
C SER A 136 6.26 7.61 4.41
N GLN A 137 6.12 7.34 5.71
CA GLN A 137 6.81 6.24 6.38
C GLN A 137 6.41 4.87 5.82
N ASP A 138 5.23 4.76 5.22
CA ASP A 138 4.74 3.55 4.56
C ASP A 138 5.55 3.21 3.30
N LEU A 139 6.16 4.16 2.59
CA LEU A 139 7.01 3.84 1.43
C LEU A 139 8.23 2.98 1.84
N LEU A 140 8.92 3.35 2.92
CA LEU A 140 10.09 2.60 3.39
C LEU A 140 9.70 1.19 3.85
N LEU A 141 8.55 1.07 4.54
CA LEU A 141 8.00 -0.22 4.95
C LEU A 141 7.70 -1.10 3.73
N ILE A 142 7.10 -0.52 2.68
CA ILE A 142 6.75 -1.23 1.44
C ILE A 142 8.01 -1.72 0.72
N GLN A 143 9.05 -0.90 0.63
CA GLN A 143 10.32 -1.34 0.03
C GLN A 143 10.97 -2.45 0.87
N ALA A 144 11.01 -2.30 2.19
CA ALA A 144 11.61 -3.29 3.08
C ALA A 144 10.92 -4.67 2.98
N ILE A 145 9.59 -4.73 2.88
CA ILE A 145 8.89 -6.01 2.75
C ILE A 145 9.10 -6.66 1.37
N HIS A 146 9.16 -5.87 0.28
CA HIS A 146 9.52 -6.40 -1.03
C HIS A 146 10.96 -6.94 -1.04
N THR A 147 11.90 -6.23 -0.39
CA THR A 147 13.27 -6.72 -0.23
C THR A 147 13.31 -8.05 0.51
N ILE A 148 12.51 -8.24 1.58
CA ILE A 148 12.42 -9.53 2.27
C ILE A 148 11.95 -10.64 1.31
N GLU A 149 10.94 -10.37 0.49
CA GLU A 149 10.42 -11.35 -0.48
C GLU A 149 11.45 -11.70 -1.56
N GLU A 150 12.17 -10.71 -2.09
CA GLU A 150 13.25 -10.92 -3.06
C GLU A 150 14.43 -11.69 -2.46
N LEU A 151 14.83 -11.38 -1.22
CA LEU A 151 15.88 -12.11 -0.51
C LEU A 151 15.45 -13.55 -0.23
N GLU A 152 14.19 -13.80 0.15
CA GLU A 152 13.66 -15.15 0.37
C GLU A 152 13.66 -15.97 -0.92
N GLU A 153 13.24 -15.40 -2.04
CA GLU A 153 13.29 -16.06 -3.35
C GLU A 153 14.72 -16.34 -3.83
N ALA A 154 15.63 -15.39 -3.61
CA ALA A 154 17.05 -15.56 -3.97
C ALA A 154 17.70 -16.64 -3.10
N GLU A 155 17.49 -16.60 -1.78
CA GLU A 155 18.03 -17.59 -0.85
C GLU A 155 17.68 -19.01 -1.26
N VAL A 156 16.40 -19.29 -1.58
CA VAL A 156 15.97 -20.64 -1.99
C VAL A 156 16.75 -21.12 -3.22
N LYS A 157 16.86 -20.30 -4.27
CA LYS A 157 17.57 -20.65 -5.51
C LYS A 157 19.07 -20.86 -5.29
N LEU A 158 19.68 -20.04 -4.44
CA LEU A 158 21.11 -20.12 -4.16
C LEU A 158 21.44 -21.32 -3.28
N VAL A 159 20.58 -21.65 -2.30
CA VAL A 159 20.71 -22.86 -1.48
C VAL A 159 20.56 -24.12 -2.34
N GLU A 160 19.57 -24.16 -3.24
CA GLU A 160 19.42 -25.25 -4.20
C GLU A 160 20.70 -25.44 -5.04
N ARG A 161 21.29 -24.34 -5.54
CA ARG A 161 22.56 -24.40 -6.27
C ARG A 161 23.72 -24.91 -5.40
N LEU A 162 23.81 -24.49 -4.14
CA LEU A 162 24.85 -24.96 -3.22
C LEU A 162 24.69 -26.47 -2.96
N ARG A 163 23.45 -26.95 -2.81
CA ARG A 163 23.12 -28.36 -2.64
C ARG A 163 23.30 -29.20 -3.89
N GLU A 164 23.42 -28.60 -5.07
CA GLU A 164 23.85 -29.31 -6.29
C GLU A 164 25.38 -29.33 -6.42
N TRP A 165 26.07 -28.31 -5.91
CA TRP A 165 27.51 -28.12 -6.13
C TRP A 165 28.37 -28.83 -5.09
N TYR A 166 28.07 -28.65 -3.80
CA TYR A 166 28.88 -29.17 -2.71
C TYR A 166 28.91 -30.72 -2.62
N PRO A 167 27.82 -31.45 -2.98
CA PRO A 167 27.87 -32.92 -3.02
C PRO A 167 28.89 -33.52 -3.97
N VAL A 168 29.45 -32.76 -4.92
CA VAL A 168 30.60 -33.24 -5.71
C VAL A 168 31.78 -33.59 -4.80
N HIS A 169 31.95 -32.85 -3.71
CA HIS A 169 33.00 -33.05 -2.72
C HIS A 169 32.57 -33.94 -1.54
N PHE A 170 31.35 -33.75 -1.06
CA PHE A 170 30.83 -34.44 0.13
C PHE A 170 29.34 -34.79 -0.02
N PRO A 171 29.00 -35.88 -0.76
CA PRO A 171 27.62 -36.29 -1.01
C PRO A 171 26.78 -36.52 0.26
N GLU A 172 27.41 -37.02 1.31
CA GLU A 172 26.76 -37.39 2.57
C GLU A 172 26.19 -36.17 3.33
N MET A 173 26.64 -34.95 2.99
CA MET A 173 26.10 -33.71 3.56
C MET A 173 24.61 -33.51 3.23
N ASP A 174 24.07 -34.17 2.19
CA ASP A 174 22.66 -34.04 1.82
C ASP A 174 21.69 -34.52 2.92
N ASP A 175 22.14 -35.38 3.84
CA ASP A 175 21.36 -35.80 5.01
C ASP A 175 21.02 -34.64 5.96
N VAL A 176 21.78 -33.53 5.91
CA VAL A 176 21.45 -32.30 6.62
C VAL A 176 20.28 -31.61 5.93
N ARG A 177 19.07 -31.89 6.40
CA ARG A 177 17.81 -31.35 5.83
C ARG A 177 17.61 -29.85 6.07
N ASP A 178 18.19 -29.30 7.13
CA ASP A 178 18.07 -27.87 7.43
C ASP A 178 18.98 -27.06 6.48
N HIS A 179 18.35 -26.20 5.69
CA HIS A 179 19.03 -25.33 4.71
C HIS A 179 19.98 -24.34 5.37
N SER A 180 19.58 -23.71 6.48
CA SER A 180 20.41 -22.71 7.16
C SER A 180 21.63 -23.36 7.78
N ARG A 181 21.46 -24.51 8.43
CA ARG A 181 22.57 -25.29 8.98
C ARG A 181 23.51 -25.80 7.90
N TYR A 182 22.98 -26.28 6.77
CA TYR A 182 23.80 -26.74 5.64
C TYR A 182 24.71 -25.60 5.13
N VAL A 183 24.15 -24.41 4.91
CA VAL A 183 24.91 -23.24 4.46
C VAL A 183 25.98 -22.86 5.47
N GLU A 184 25.64 -22.83 6.77
CA GLU A 184 26.57 -22.51 7.85
C GLU A 184 27.77 -23.46 7.87
N LEU A 185 27.54 -24.78 7.80
CA LEU A 185 28.60 -25.78 7.81
C LEU A 185 29.54 -25.64 6.60
N VAL A 186 28.99 -25.43 5.40
CA VAL A 186 29.79 -25.26 4.19
C VAL A 186 30.56 -23.93 4.25
N ALA A 187 29.96 -22.84 4.75
CA ALA A 187 30.60 -21.54 4.86
C ALA A 187 31.74 -21.50 5.89
N GLN A 188 31.59 -22.23 7.00
CA GLN A 188 32.52 -22.25 8.11
C GLN A 188 33.69 -23.21 7.91
N TYR A 189 33.41 -24.45 7.48
CA TYR A 189 34.40 -25.53 7.43
C TYR A 189 34.87 -25.82 6.00
N GLY A 190 33.91 -25.89 5.07
CA GLY A 190 34.04 -26.24 3.65
C GLY A 190 34.70 -27.59 3.33
N ASP A 191 35.88 -27.91 3.83
CA ASP A 191 36.49 -29.23 3.63
C ASP A 191 35.75 -30.32 4.45
N ARG A 192 35.52 -31.48 3.84
CA ARG A 192 34.78 -32.59 4.47
C ARG A 192 35.39 -33.08 5.78
N GLU A 193 36.71 -33.13 5.92
CA GLU A 193 37.32 -33.58 7.17
C GLU A 193 37.05 -32.59 8.30
N SER A 194 37.09 -31.29 7.98
CA SER A 194 36.83 -30.23 8.94
C SER A 194 35.37 -30.24 9.39
N VAL A 195 34.45 -30.52 8.47
CA VAL A 195 33.03 -30.73 8.81
C VAL A 195 32.87 -31.95 9.72
N ILE A 196 33.45 -33.11 9.38
CA ILE A 196 33.32 -34.33 10.18
C ILE A 196 33.91 -34.13 11.59
N LYS A 197 35.11 -33.52 11.69
CA LYS A 197 35.78 -33.24 12.97
C LYS A 197 35.03 -32.23 13.85
N SER A 198 34.13 -31.42 13.28
CA SER A 198 33.35 -30.46 14.05
C SER A 198 32.31 -31.11 14.98
N GLY A 199 31.98 -32.39 14.77
CA GLY A 199 30.90 -33.09 15.49
C GLY A 199 29.50 -32.63 15.05
N ALA A 200 29.38 -31.67 14.12
CA ALA A 200 28.10 -31.13 13.71
C ALA A 200 27.20 -32.11 12.93
N LEU A 201 27.73 -33.28 12.58
CA LEU A 201 27.04 -34.38 11.89
C LEU A 201 26.72 -35.57 12.81
N GLU A 202 27.03 -35.48 14.11
CA GLU A 202 26.75 -36.56 15.08
C GLU A 202 25.26 -36.92 15.07
N GLY A 203 24.97 -38.21 14.80
CA GLY A 203 23.62 -38.74 14.69
C GLY A 203 22.87 -38.41 13.40
N MET A 204 23.49 -37.69 12.45
CA MET A 204 22.93 -37.39 11.13
C MET A 204 23.56 -38.20 10.00
N VAL A 205 24.83 -38.61 10.17
CA VAL A 205 25.58 -39.44 9.22
C VAL A 205 26.07 -40.68 9.98
N ASP A 206 26.02 -41.86 9.36
CA ASP A 206 26.48 -43.10 10.00
C ASP A 206 27.96 -43.00 10.42
N GLU A 207 28.29 -43.47 11.61
CA GLU A 207 29.66 -43.47 12.13
C GLU A 207 30.52 -44.41 11.28
N GLY A 208 31.46 -43.85 10.50
CA GLY A 208 32.41 -44.61 9.68
C GLY A 208 32.27 -44.43 8.16
N VAL A 209 31.48 -43.46 7.67
CA VAL A 209 31.38 -43.22 6.23
C VAL A 209 32.71 -42.72 5.64
N VAL A 210 33.30 -43.54 4.77
CA VAL A 210 34.33 -43.10 3.83
C VAL A 210 33.60 -42.32 2.74
N SER A 211 33.76 -40.99 2.73
CA SER A 211 33.07 -40.16 1.74
C SER A 211 33.44 -40.59 0.33
N LEU A 212 32.42 -40.80 -0.51
CA LEU A 212 32.60 -41.16 -1.93
C LEU A 212 32.82 -39.94 -2.83
N GLY A 213 32.85 -38.74 -2.26
CA GLY A 213 33.02 -37.49 -3.00
C GLY A 213 34.44 -37.29 -3.53
N ALA A 214 34.55 -36.49 -4.58
CA ALA A 214 35.82 -36.16 -5.20
C ALA A 214 36.66 -35.25 -4.28
N GLU A 215 37.98 -35.46 -4.31
CA GLU A 215 38.91 -34.49 -3.74
C GLU A 215 38.91 -33.24 -4.63
N LEU A 216 38.56 -32.10 -4.02
CA LEU A 216 38.59 -30.81 -4.69
C LEU A 216 39.88 -30.07 -4.32
N SER A 217 40.36 -29.21 -5.21
CA SER A 217 41.49 -28.36 -4.89
C SER A 217 41.10 -27.32 -3.83
N PRO A 218 42.06 -26.81 -3.03
CA PRO A 218 41.78 -25.73 -2.08
C PRO A 218 41.19 -24.48 -2.75
N GLN A 219 41.56 -24.21 -4.01
CA GLN A 219 41.01 -23.10 -4.79
C GLN A 219 39.52 -23.32 -5.11
N ASP A 220 39.14 -24.53 -5.52
CA ASP A 220 37.74 -24.85 -5.80
C ASP A 220 36.88 -24.80 -4.53
N LEU A 221 37.41 -25.31 -3.40
CA LEU A 221 36.74 -25.25 -2.11
C LEU A 221 36.55 -23.80 -1.63
N ASP A 222 37.54 -22.93 -1.81
CA ASP A 222 37.43 -21.52 -1.43
C ASP A 222 36.30 -20.81 -2.19
N VAL A 223 36.13 -21.11 -3.49
CA VAL A 223 35.00 -20.56 -4.27
C VAL A 223 33.67 -21.06 -3.73
N ILE A 224 33.54 -22.34 -3.39
CA ILE A 224 32.29 -22.91 -2.83
C ILE A 224 32.00 -22.31 -1.44
N GLN A 225 33.02 -22.18 -0.59
CA GLN A 225 32.90 -21.53 0.72
C GLN A 225 32.50 -20.06 0.58
N GLY A 226 33.10 -19.32 -0.35
CA GLY A 226 32.76 -17.92 -0.63
C GLY A 226 31.31 -17.77 -1.12
N PHE A 227 30.83 -18.72 -1.92
CA PHE A 227 29.43 -18.78 -2.32
C PHE A 227 28.50 -19.04 -1.11
N ALA A 228 28.84 -19.99 -0.25
CA ALA A 228 28.08 -20.26 0.98
C ALA A 228 28.05 -19.06 1.94
N ARG A 229 29.18 -18.35 2.13
CA ARG A 229 29.24 -17.10 2.94
C ARG A 229 28.36 -16.00 2.35
N THR A 230 28.24 -15.92 1.03
CA THR A 230 27.33 -14.97 0.36
C THR A 230 25.87 -15.29 0.70
N ILE A 231 25.49 -16.58 0.69
CA ILE A 231 24.15 -17.01 1.10
C ILE A 231 23.90 -16.70 2.58
N GLN A 232 24.89 -16.93 3.44
CA GLN A 232 24.81 -16.58 4.86
C GLN A 232 24.59 -15.07 5.06
N SER A 233 25.30 -14.22 4.31
CA SER A 233 25.10 -12.76 4.34
C SER A 233 23.69 -12.35 3.88
N ILE A 234 23.11 -13.04 2.89
CA ILE A 234 21.71 -12.85 2.48
C ILE A 234 20.75 -13.22 3.63
N GLN A 235 20.98 -14.34 4.32
CA GLN A 235 20.17 -14.77 5.46
C GLN A 235 20.22 -13.76 6.62
N GLU A 236 21.41 -13.23 6.93
CA GLU A 236 21.60 -12.18 7.94
C GLU A 236 20.91 -10.88 7.55
N SER A 237 21.04 -10.46 6.28
CA SER A 237 20.38 -9.26 5.74
C SER A 237 18.86 -9.39 5.86
N LYS A 238 18.30 -10.53 5.45
CA LYS A 238 16.86 -10.83 5.59
C LYS A 238 16.41 -10.73 7.06
N LYS A 239 17.19 -11.27 7.99
CA LYS A 239 16.89 -11.20 9.44
C LYS A 239 16.90 -9.75 9.94
N SER A 240 17.90 -8.96 9.56
CA SER A 240 18.01 -7.55 9.91
C SER A 240 16.83 -6.74 9.36
N THR A 241 16.50 -6.90 8.08
CA THR A 241 15.36 -6.23 7.45
C THR A 241 14.03 -6.65 8.07
N THR A 242 13.89 -7.91 8.48
CA THR A 242 12.69 -8.38 9.21
C THR A 242 12.54 -7.67 10.55
N GLY A 243 13.63 -7.49 11.30
CA GLY A 243 13.62 -6.70 12.54
C GLY A 243 13.26 -5.23 12.31
N TYR A 244 13.77 -4.63 11.24
CA TYR A 244 13.39 -3.27 10.83
C TYR A 244 11.88 -3.16 10.52
N VAL A 245 11.32 -4.12 9.77
CA VAL A 245 9.88 -4.15 9.46
C VAL A 245 9.04 -4.30 10.72
N ASP A 246 9.46 -5.12 11.68
CA ASP A 246 8.75 -5.27 12.96
C ASP A 246 8.70 -3.96 13.76
N GLY A 247 9.84 -3.28 13.89
CA GLY A 247 9.91 -1.98 14.56
C GLY A 247 9.10 -0.89 13.85
N LYS A 248 9.14 -0.84 12.51
CA LYS A 248 8.34 0.13 11.74
C LYS A 248 6.84 -0.15 11.83
N MET A 249 6.44 -1.41 11.89
CA MET A 249 5.05 -1.80 12.09
C MET A 249 4.55 -1.47 13.49
N GLU A 250 5.41 -1.55 14.52
CA GLU A 250 5.08 -1.13 15.88
C GLU A 250 4.83 0.38 15.98
N GLU A 251 5.64 1.19 15.28
CA GLU A 251 5.47 2.65 15.23
C GLU A 251 4.22 3.06 14.44
N MET A 252 4.00 2.45 13.26
CA MET A 252 2.99 2.91 12.30
C MET A 252 1.62 2.29 12.49
N ALA A 253 1.57 1.00 12.84
CA ALA A 253 0.32 0.24 12.86
C ALA A 253 0.34 -0.86 13.94
N PRO A 254 0.40 -0.45 15.23
CA PRO A 254 0.51 -1.39 16.35
C PRO A 254 -0.70 -2.32 16.47
N ASN A 255 -1.92 -1.86 16.16
CA ASN A 255 -3.10 -2.71 16.20
C ASN A 255 -3.06 -3.79 15.11
N LEU A 256 -2.66 -3.41 13.88
CA LEU A 256 -2.50 -4.37 12.79
C LEU A 256 -1.39 -5.39 13.10
N ARG A 257 -0.24 -4.91 13.61
CA ARG A 257 0.88 -5.77 14.01
C ARG A 257 0.44 -6.81 15.05
N ASP A 258 -0.27 -6.40 16.09
CA ASP A 258 -0.72 -7.34 17.14
C ASP A 258 -1.73 -8.37 16.60
N LEU A 259 -2.62 -7.95 15.69
CA LEU A 259 -3.65 -8.81 15.11
C LEU A 259 -3.11 -9.86 14.12
N VAL A 260 -2.20 -9.48 13.21
CA VAL A 260 -1.74 -10.37 12.12
C VAL A 260 -0.24 -10.64 12.07
N GLY A 261 0.56 -9.97 12.90
CA GLY A 261 2.01 -9.98 12.86
C GLY A 261 2.58 -8.96 11.85
N ALA A 262 3.80 -8.49 12.10
CA ALA A 262 4.43 -7.45 11.29
C ALA A 262 4.60 -7.84 9.81
N SER A 263 5.07 -9.06 9.52
CA SER A 263 5.31 -9.50 8.14
C SER A 263 4.02 -9.50 7.30
N LEU A 264 2.94 -10.12 7.79
CA LEU A 264 1.67 -10.15 7.07
C LEU A 264 1.03 -8.76 7.02
N GLY A 265 1.11 -7.97 8.08
CA GLY A 265 0.63 -6.59 8.11
C GLY A 265 1.31 -5.72 7.05
N ALA A 266 2.64 -5.76 6.99
CA ALA A 266 3.44 -5.05 5.99
C ALA A 266 3.10 -5.50 4.56
N LYS A 267 2.93 -6.80 4.32
CA LYS A 267 2.51 -7.33 3.00
C LYS A 267 1.14 -6.79 2.57
N ILE A 268 0.18 -6.68 3.50
CA ILE A 268 -1.14 -6.12 3.20
C ILE A 268 -1.05 -4.62 2.85
N ILE A 269 -0.23 -3.86 3.59
CA ILE A 269 0.03 -2.43 3.33
C ILE A 269 0.69 -2.26 1.95
N ALA A 270 1.74 -3.04 1.66
CA ALA A 270 2.45 -3.03 0.38
C ALA A 270 1.55 -3.38 -0.80
N HIS A 271 0.77 -4.45 -0.68
CA HIS A 271 -0.18 -4.82 -1.74
C HIS A 271 -1.24 -3.73 -1.97
N THR A 272 -1.59 -2.95 -0.95
CA THR A 272 -2.57 -1.87 -1.07
C THR A 272 -1.96 -0.57 -1.60
N GLY A 273 -0.64 -0.39 -1.46
CA GLY A 273 0.09 0.82 -1.84
C GLY A 273 0.02 1.93 -0.78
N GLY A 274 -0.10 1.57 0.50
CA GLY A 274 -0.06 2.51 1.62
C GLY A 274 -1.16 2.29 2.66
N ILE A 275 -0.90 2.74 3.89
CA ILE A 275 -1.79 2.49 5.04
C ILE A 275 -3.09 3.30 4.94
N LYS A 276 -3.02 4.54 4.44
CA LYS A 276 -4.20 5.40 4.20
C LYS A 276 -5.21 4.72 3.27
N ARG A 277 -4.72 4.16 2.16
CA ARG A 277 -5.56 3.48 1.19
C ARG A 277 -6.17 2.21 1.79
N LEU A 278 -5.42 1.47 2.59
CA LEU A 278 -5.91 0.28 3.31
C LEU A 278 -7.03 0.63 4.30
N ALA A 279 -6.92 1.74 5.04
CA ALA A 279 -7.94 2.20 5.97
C ALA A 279 -9.29 2.49 5.28
N LEU A 280 -9.23 2.97 4.04
CA LEU A 280 -10.39 3.30 3.21
C LEU A 280 -11.04 2.08 2.55
N LEU A 281 -10.34 0.95 2.47
CA LEU A 281 -10.91 -0.26 1.85
C LEU A 281 -12.05 -0.85 2.71
N PRO A 282 -13.08 -1.44 2.08
CA PRO A 282 -14.07 -2.24 2.79
C PRO A 282 -13.48 -3.61 3.17
N SER A 283 -13.99 -4.19 4.25
CA SER A 283 -13.56 -5.50 4.76
C SER A 283 -13.66 -6.62 3.71
N SER A 284 -14.65 -6.58 2.81
CA SER A 284 -14.80 -7.54 1.73
C SER A 284 -13.63 -7.50 0.73
N THR A 285 -13.06 -6.32 0.47
CA THR A 285 -11.88 -6.18 -0.37
C THR A 285 -10.65 -6.69 0.36
N VAL A 286 -10.47 -6.29 1.64
CA VAL A 286 -9.37 -6.78 2.49
C VAL A 286 -9.33 -8.31 2.55
N GLN A 287 -10.49 -8.96 2.59
CA GLN A 287 -10.61 -10.42 2.62
C GLN A 287 -9.94 -11.10 1.42
N ILE A 288 -9.98 -10.48 0.24
CA ILE A 288 -9.59 -11.08 -1.04
C ILE A 288 -8.35 -10.42 -1.69
N LEU A 289 -7.67 -9.51 -0.99
CA LEU A 289 -6.40 -8.92 -1.43
C LEU A 289 -5.37 -10.02 -1.74
N GLY A 290 -4.71 -9.98 -2.89
CA GLY A 290 -3.79 -11.00 -3.39
C GLY A 290 -4.47 -12.20 -4.07
N ALA A 291 -5.81 -12.23 -4.14
CA ALA A 291 -6.58 -13.24 -4.88
C ALA A 291 -7.31 -12.66 -6.11
N GLU A 292 -6.84 -11.53 -6.62
CA GLU A 292 -7.42 -10.77 -7.73
C GLU A 292 -7.61 -11.64 -8.96
N LYS A 293 -6.59 -12.45 -9.31
CA LYS A 293 -6.66 -13.35 -10.47
C LYS A 293 -7.83 -14.35 -10.36
N ALA A 294 -8.07 -14.89 -9.17
CA ALA A 294 -9.17 -15.80 -8.92
C ALA A 294 -10.52 -15.07 -8.87
N LEU A 295 -10.55 -13.87 -8.28
CA LEU A 295 -11.73 -13.00 -8.25
C LEU A 295 -12.16 -12.57 -9.66
N PHE A 296 -11.25 -12.08 -10.48
CA PHE A 296 -11.55 -11.67 -11.85
C PHE A 296 -11.96 -12.86 -12.73
N ARG A 297 -11.40 -14.05 -12.48
CA ARG A 297 -11.91 -15.28 -13.12
C ARG A 297 -13.35 -15.55 -12.72
N HIS A 298 -13.68 -15.47 -11.43
CA HIS A 298 -15.05 -15.62 -10.93
C HIS A 298 -16.02 -14.62 -11.59
N LEU A 299 -15.64 -13.34 -11.67
CA LEU A 299 -16.47 -12.30 -12.29
C LEU A 299 -16.70 -12.55 -13.78
N LYS A 300 -15.71 -13.10 -14.49
CA LYS A 300 -15.81 -13.41 -15.92
C LYS A 300 -16.59 -14.70 -16.22
N THR A 301 -16.38 -15.76 -15.43
CA THR A 301 -16.91 -17.11 -15.74
C THR A 301 -18.09 -17.52 -14.88
N GLY A 302 -18.38 -16.80 -13.78
CA GLY A 302 -19.40 -17.18 -12.82
C GLY A 302 -19.02 -18.40 -11.95
N GLU A 303 -17.73 -18.75 -11.90
CA GLU A 303 -17.20 -19.80 -11.01
C GLU A 303 -17.42 -19.49 -9.52
N ARG A 304 -16.85 -20.22 -8.57
CA ARG A 304 -16.94 -19.84 -7.16
C ARG A 304 -15.91 -18.75 -6.84
N PRO A 305 -16.27 -17.70 -6.07
CA PRO A 305 -15.31 -16.67 -5.68
C PRO A 305 -14.24 -17.23 -4.73
N PRO A 306 -13.05 -16.63 -4.67
CA PRO A 306 -12.05 -16.95 -3.65
C PRO A 306 -12.58 -16.63 -2.25
N LYS A 307 -12.21 -17.45 -1.26
CA LYS A 307 -12.65 -17.26 0.14
C LYS A 307 -11.73 -16.34 0.94
N HIS A 308 -10.48 -16.19 0.50
CA HIS A 308 -9.41 -15.46 1.16
C HIS A 308 -8.30 -15.19 0.15
N GLY A 309 -7.55 -14.12 0.34
CA GLY A 309 -6.29 -13.85 -0.37
C GLY A 309 -5.08 -13.97 0.56
N LEU A 310 -4.27 -12.92 0.70
CA LEU A 310 -3.05 -12.85 1.53
C LEU A 310 -3.31 -13.25 2.99
N ILE A 311 -4.48 -12.89 3.53
CA ILE A 311 -4.90 -13.24 4.89
C ILE A 311 -4.98 -14.75 5.15
N TYR A 312 -4.88 -15.59 4.11
CA TYR A 312 -4.72 -17.03 4.27
C TYR A 312 -3.45 -17.42 5.03
N GLN A 313 -2.39 -16.60 4.96
CA GLN A 313 -1.12 -16.86 5.64
C GLN A 313 -1.27 -16.82 7.17
N HIS A 314 -2.30 -16.14 7.69
CA HIS A 314 -2.56 -16.07 9.12
C HIS A 314 -2.81 -17.47 9.74
N PRO A 315 -2.17 -17.83 10.88
CA PRO A 315 -2.27 -19.17 11.47
C PRO A 315 -3.71 -19.62 11.72
N ALA A 316 -4.57 -18.74 12.25
CA ALA A 316 -5.97 -19.06 12.51
C ALA A 316 -6.76 -19.38 11.22
N VAL A 317 -6.39 -18.81 10.07
CA VAL A 317 -7.07 -19.10 8.79
C VAL A 317 -6.48 -20.38 8.18
N ARG A 318 -5.16 -20.49 8.06
CA ARG A 318 -4.47 -21.64 7.47
C ARG A 318 -4.75 -22.93 8.24
N GLY A 319 -4.66 -22.88 9.57
CA GLY A 319 -4.88 -24.01 10.48
C GLY A 319 -6.35 -24.44 10.60
N SER A 320 -7.29 -23.62 10.14
CA SER A 320 -8.72 -23.93 10.25
C SER A 320 -9.21 -24.95 9.22
N ARG A 321 -10.24 -25.71 9.63
CA ARG A 321 -10.95 -26.68 8.79
C ARG A 321 -11.60 -25.99 7.57
N TRP A 322 -11.60 -26.64 6.41
CA TRP A 322 -11.99 -26.03 5.13
C TRP A 322 -13.43 -25.47 5.09
N TRP A 323 -14.34 -25.99 5.92
CA TRP A 323 -15.74 -25.55 6.00
C TRP A 323 -15.95 -24.31 6.88
N ILE A 324 -15.08 -24.06 7.87
CA ILE A 324 -15.12 -22.85 8.72
C ILE A 324 -14.17 -21.76 8.25
N ARG A 325 -13.15 -22.10 7.47
CA ARG A 325 -12.10 -21.18 7.00
C ARG A 325 -12.62 -19.86 6.41
N GLY A 326 -13.65 -19.93 5.58
CA GLY A 326 -14.23 -18.72 4.99
C GLY A 326 -14.93 -17.79 6.00
N LYS A 327 -15.40 -18.33 7.13
CA LYS A 327 -15.99 -17.53 8.21
C LYS A 327 -14.90 -16.85 9.03
N ILE A 328 -13.83 -17.58 9.35
CA ILE A 328 -12.66 -17.03 10.05
C ILE A 328 -11.98 -15.97 9.20
N ALA A 329 -11.77 -16.21 7.90
CA ALA A 329 -11.21 -15.22 6.99
C ALA A 329 -12.05 -13.93 6.93
N ARG A 330 -13.39 -14.04 6.93
CA ARG A 330 -14.27 -12.86 6.97
C ARG A 330 -14.15 -12.12 8.30
N ALA A 331 -14.15 -12.83 9.42
CA ALA A 331 -13.98 -12.23 10.74
C ALA A 331 -12.62 -11.50 10.86
N LEU A 332 -11.55 -12.14 10.37
CA LEU A 332 -10.21 -11.56 10.34
C LEU A 332 -10.18 -10.29 9.48
N ALA A 333 -10.72 -10.33 8.27
CA ALA A 333 -10.76 -9.16 7.39
C ALA A 333 -11.53 -7.99 8.02
N SER A 334 -12.60 -8.26 8.77
CA SER A 334 -13.35 -7.20 9.47
C SER A 334 -12.54 -6.58 10.61
N LYS A 335 -11.75 -7.40 11.33
CA LYS A 335 -10.88 -6.92 12.40
C LYS A 335 -9.64 -6.21 11.87
N ILE A 336 -9.09 -6.63 10.73
CA ILE A 336 -8.04 -5.89 10.01
C ILE A 336 -8.54 -4.51 9.61
N SER A 337 -9.71 -4.39 8.98
CA SER A 337 -10.27 -3.07 8.62
C SER A 337 -10.50 -2.17 9.84
N LEU A 338 -10.89 -2.74 10.98
CA LEU A 338 -11.03 -1.97 12.23
C LEU A 338 -9.67 -1.53 12.78
N ALA A 339 -8.70 -2.45 12.86
CA ALA A 339 -7.35 -2.19 13.35
C ALA A 339 -6.68 -1.07 12.54
N VAL A 340 -6.67 -1.19 11.21
CA VAL A 340 -6.03 -0.20 10.34
C VAL A 340 -6.68 1.17 10.44
N ARG A 341 -8.01 1.24 10.61
CA ARG A 341 -8.70 2.52 10.80
C ARG A 341 -8.36 3.17 12.14
N LYS A 342 -8.19 2.38 13.20
CA LYS A 342 -7.69 2.89 14.47
C LYS A 342 -6.25 3.38 14.33
N ASP A 343 -5.37 2.55 13.78
CA ASP A 343 -3.97 2.92 13.52
C ASP A 343 -3.85 4.23 12.73
N TYR A 344 -4.62 4.39 11.65
CA TYR A 344 -4.51 5.56 10.77
C TYR A 344 -5.24 6.82 11.27
N PHE A 345 -6.44 6.69 11.85
CA PHE A 345 -7.25 7.85 12.21
C PHE A 345 -7.17 8.26 13.69
N SER A 346 -6.92 7.32 14.61
CA SER A 346 -6.77 7.63 16.04
C SER A 346 -5.34 7.54 16.53
N GLY A 347 -4.51 6.66 15.95
CA GLY A 347 -3.15 6.40 16.42
C GLY A 347 -3.07 5.69 17.77
N GLU A 348 -4.21 5.26 18.32
CA GLU A 348 -4.31 4.61 19.62
C GLU A 348 -4.23 3.09 19.50
N TYR A 349 -3.43 2.46 20.35
CA TYR A 349 -3.39 1.01 20.49
C TYR A 349 -4.58 0.47 21.29
N ASP A 350 -5.25 -0.54 20.77
CA ASP A 350 -6.40 -1.22 21.37
C ASP A 350 -6.29 -2.75 21.25
N ALA A 351 -5.82 -3.38 22.33
CA ALA A 351 -5.74 -4.83 22.47
C ALA A 351 -7.10 -5.55 22.31
N ALA A 352 -8.23 -4.87 22.55
CA ALA A 352 -9.56 -5.48 22.42
C ALA A 352 -9.87 -5.91 20.98
N VAL A 353 -9.20 -5.33 19.97
CA VAL A 353 -9.38 -5.74 18.57
C VAL A 353 -8.93 -7.19 18.37
N LYS A 354 -7.79 -7.59 18.92
CA LYS A 354 -7.28 -8.95 18.85
C LYS A 354 -8.09 -9.92 19.70
N GLU A 355 -8.37 -9.56 20.95
CA GLU A 355 -9.17 -10.41 21.84
C GLU A 355 -10.55 -10.73 21.26
N SER A 356 -11.18 -9.72 20.64
CA SER A 356 -12.49 -9.90 20.01
C SER A 356 -12.42 -10.73 18.73
N PHE A 357 -11.29 -10.77 18.03
CA PHE A 357 -11.05 -11.72 16.94
C PHE A 357 -10.94 -13.14 17.47
N GLU A 358 -10.12 -13.36 18.50
CA GLU A 358 -9.88 -14.69 19.10
C GLU A 358 -11.17 -15.30 19.65
N LYS A 359 -11.95 -14.52 20.42
CA LYS A 359 -13.28 -14.92 20.89
C LYS A 359 -14.19 -15.36 19.73
N ARG A 360 -14.17 -14.61 18.63
CA ARG A 360 -14.98 -14.93 17.44
C ARG A 360 -14.51 -16.21 16.74
N VAL A 361 -13.21 -16.50 16.73
CA VAL A 361 -12.66 -17.75 16.19
C VAL A 361 -13.13 -18.95 17.01
N GLU A 362 -13.11 -18.83 18.34
CA GLU A 362 -13.60 -19.88 19.22
C GLU A 362 -15.09 -20.16 19.02
N GLU A 363 -15.92 -19.11 18.97
CA GLU A 363 -17.36 -19.23 18.70
C GLU A 363 -17.63 -19.97 17.39
N ILE A 364 -16.98 -19.55 16.29
CA ILE A 364 -17.15 -20.18 14.97
C ILE A 364 -16.74 -21.66 15.01
N THR A 365 -15.70 -21.99 15.78
CA THR A 365 -15.20 -23.35 15.90
C THR A 365 -16.17 -24.22 16.71
N LYS A 366 -16.74 -23.68 17.80
CA LYS A 366 -17.75 -24.34 18.64
C LYS A 366 -19.10 -24.52 17.91
N GLU A 367 -19.55 -23.53 17.14
CA GLU A 367 -20.81 -23.59 16.38
C GLU A 367 -20.78 -24.54 15.17
N HIS A 368 -19.58 -24.82 14.64
CA HIS A 368 -19.42 -25.60 13.40
C HIS A 368 -18.42 -26.76 13.52
N PRO A 369 -18.67 -27.70 14.45
CA PRO A 369 -17.77 -28.83 14.67
C PRO A 369 -17.71 -29.75 13.44
N PHE A 370 -18.81 -29.89 12.70
CA PHE A 370 -18.93 -30.75 11.53
C PHE A 370 -19.22 -29.95 10.26
N PRO A 371 -18.79 -30.43 9.08
CA PRO A 371 -19.14 -29.80 7.81
C PRO A 371 -20.66 -29.85 7.65
N LYS A 372 -21.27 -28.74 7.22
CA LYS A 372 -22.69 -28.74 6.83
C LYS A 372 -22.86 -29.80 5.76
N ARG A 373 -23.68 -30.83 6.04
CA ARG A 373 -24.09 -31.80 5.02
C ARG A 373 -24.69 -31.00 3.89
N THR A 374 -24.05 -31.04 2.72
CA THR A 374 -24.66 -30.49 1.53
C THR A 374 -25.85 -31.38 1.23
N GLU A 375 -27.06 -30.86 1.43
CA GLU A 375 -28.21 -31.39 0.73
C GLU A 375 -27.86 -31.26 -0.75
N LYS A 376 -27.39 -32.36 -1.35
CA LYS A 376 -27.29 -32.46 -2.80
C LYS A 376 -28.68 -32.10 -3.29
N SER A 377 -28.83 -30.88 -3.82
CA SER A 377 -30.07 -30.46 -4.43
C SER A 377 -30.48 -31.60 -5.35
N LYS A 378 -31.64 -32.21 -5.12
CA LYS A 378 -32.28 -33.16 -6.04
C LYS A 378 -32.64 -32.38 -7.32
N LYS A 379 -31.63 -31.87 -8.05
CA LYS A 379 -31.82 -31.28 -9.37
C LYS A 379 -32.04 -32.46 -10.32
N LYS A 380 -33.33 -32.77 -10.46
CA LYS A 380 -34.02 -33.35 -11.61
C LYS A 380 -33.11 -34.20 -12.51
N LYS A 381 -33.25 -35.52 -12.39
CA LYS A 381 -33.17 -36.45 -13.53
C LYS A 381 -34.16 -35.95 -14.60
N LYS A 382 -33.76 -35.01 -15.45
CA LYS A 382 -34.44 -34.70 -16.71
C LYS A 382 -33.46 -35.00 -17.84
N ASP A 383 -33.78 -36.08 -18.54
CA ASP A 383 -33.33 -36.48 -19.88
C ASP A 383 -31.86 -36.26 -20.23
N LYS A 384 -31.05 -37.30 -19.97
CA LYS A 384 -29.89 -37.60 -20.81
C LYS A 384 -30.38 -38.06 -22.20
N LYS A 385 -30.94 -37.15 -23.01
CA LYS A 385 -30.86 -37.29 -24.46
C LYS A 385 -29.41 -37.02 -24.85
N ARG A 386 -28.71 -38.10 -25.23
CA ARG A 386 -27.35 -38.13 -25.78
C ARG A 386 -27.15 -36.98 -26.78
N LYS A 387 -26.49 -35.88 -26.38
CA LYS A 387 -25.83 -35.00 -27.34
C LYS A 387 -24.58 -35.73 -27.83
N LYS A 388 -24.61 -36.19 -29.08
CA LYS A 388 -23.44 -36.73 -29.81
C LYS A 388 -22.24 -35.78 -29.61
N LYS A 389 -21.09 -36.34 -29.22
CA LYS A 389 -19.80 -35.64 -29.27
C LYS A 389 -19.60 -35.14 -30.71
N LYS A 390 -19.47 -33.82 -30.89
CA LYS A 390 -18.84 -33.29 -32.10
C LYS A 390 -17.36 -33.63 -31.99
N ASP A 391 -16.88 -34.49 -32.89
CA ASP A 391 -15.45 -34.78 -33.02
C ASP A 391 -14.69 -33.48 -33.26
N LYS A 392 -13.72 -33.21 -32.39
CA LYS A 392 -12.73 -32.16 -32.60
C LYS A 392 -11.85 -32.64 -33.76
N PHE A 393 -11.93 -31.93 -34.89
CA PHE A 393 -10.97 -32.07 -35.98
C PHE A 393 -9.55 -32.06 -35.43
N ARG A 394 -8.85 -33.18 -35.58
CA ARG A 394 -7.39 -33.26 -35.46
C ARG A 394 -6.81 -32.66 -36.73
N PHE A 395 -6.16 -31.51 -36.63
CA PHE A 395 -5.26 -31.07 -37.69
C PHE A 395 -4.12 -32.09 -37.80
N LYS A 396 -3.98 -32.72 -38.97
CA LYS A 396 -2.80 -33.55 -39.29
C LYS A 396 -1.70 -32.63 -39.80
N LYS A 397 -0.49 -32.84 -39.28
CA LYS A 397 0.77 -32.26 -39.78
C LYS A 397 0.90 -32.62 -41.27
N GLY A 398 0.91 -31.64 -42.17
CA GLY A 398 1.01 -31.87 -43.61
C GLY A 398 0.82 -30.65 -44.52
N ASP A 399 0.14 -29.59 -44.05
CA ASP A 399 -0.17 -28.43 -44.91
C ASP A 399 0.93 -27.37 -44.94
N TYR A 400 2.17 -27.78 -45.27
CA TYR A 400 3.18 -26.86 -45.78
C TYR A 400 3.81 -27.51 -47.02
N GLN A 401 3.47 -27.00 -48.20
CA GLN A 401 4.29 -27.18 -49.40
C GLN A 401 5.31 -26.04 -49.46
N TYR A 402 6.52 -26.43 -49.83
CA TYR A 402 7.79 -25.70 -49.81
C TYR A 402 7.79 -24.38 -50.59
#